data_AF-A0A2E7F5E6-F1
#
_entry.id   AF-A0A2E7F5E6-F1
#
_cell.length_a   1.000
_cell.length_b   1.000
_cell.length_c   1.000
_cell.angle_alpha   90.00
_cell.angle_beta   90.00
_cell.angle_gamma   90.00
#
_symmetry.space_group_name_H-M   'P 1'
#
loop_
_entity.id
_entity.type
_entity.pdbx_description
1 polymer ?
#
loop_
_entity_poly.entity_id
_entity_poly.type
_entity_poly.pdbx_seq_one_letter_code
_entity_poly.pdbx_strand_id
1 'polypeptide(L)'
;MTGVPRPAMGRINLGLDKRAGKGGEKVVADEDGKPAISDYRVIEHAGRSAAWLSLEPVTGRTHQLRVHCAALGTPILGDGKYGGTEAFIKGSGKAARQLHLHARAIRIPNPGGGILEVNAPLPDHMKKTWKLLGFEEGLEPHPFYDEIKI
;
A
#
# COMPACT_ATOMS: atom_id res chain seq x y z
N MET A 1 6.81 0.55 2.45
CA MET A 1 7.16 -0.81 2.00
C MET A 1 8.63 -1.08 2.27
N THR A 2 9.07 -2.32 2.16
CA THR A 2 10.50 -2.67 2.15
C THR A 2 11.03 -2.63 0.71
N GLY A 3 12.18 -2.00 0.52
CA GLY A 3 12.72 -1.68 -0.81
C GLY A 3 12.05 -0.47 -1.47
N VAL A 4 12.44 -0.20 -2.72
CA VAL A 4 11.93 0.89 -3.56
C VAL A 4 11.53 0.29 -4.92
N PRO A 5 10.24 0.35 -5.30
CA PRO A 5 9.76 -0.15 -6.57
C PRO A 5 10.46 0.50 -7.77
N ARG A 6 10.61 -0.29 -8.83
CA ARG A 6 11.07 0.19 -10.13
C ARG A 6 10.14 -0.39 -11.21
N PRO A 7 9.46 0.45 -12.01
CA PRO A 7 9.48 1.93 -12.00
C PRO A 7 8.87 2.55 -10.73
N ALA A 8 9.17 3.83 -10.48
CA ALA A 8 8.70 4.58 -9.30
C ALA A 8 7.20 4.89 -9.32
N MET A 9 6.55 4.75 -10.46
CA MET A 9 5.09 4.80 -10.59
C MET A 9 4.64 3.81 -11.66
N GLY A 10 3.41 3.34 -11.56
CA GLY A 10 2.85 2.45 -12.55
C GLY A 10 1.50 1.86 -12.13
N ARG A 11 1.02 0.94 -12.97
CA ARG A 11 -0.19 0.17 -12.76
C ARG A 11 0.16 -1.30 -12.59
N ILE A 12 -0.33 -1.91 -11.52
CA ILE A 12 -0.28 -3.36 -11.29
C ILE A 12 -1.61 -3.93 -11.77
N ASN A 13 -1.57 -4.70 -12.85
CA ASN A 13 -2.71 -5.45 -13.37
C ASN A 13 -2.40 -6.94 -13.24
N LEU A 14 -2.77 -7.52 -12.10
CA LEU A 14 -2.46 -8.90 -11.76
C LEU A 14 -3.65 -9.50 -11.04
N GLY A 15 -4.26 -10.52 -11.65
CA GLY A 15 -5.43 -11.20 -11.11
C GLY A 15 -5.15 -11.85 -9.76
N LEU A 16 -6.22 -12.06 -8.99
CA LEU A 16 -6.16 -12.63 -7.66
C LEU A 16 -7.13 -13.79 -7.51
N ASP A 17 -6.63 -14.89 -6.95
CA ASP A 17 -7.44 -16.06 -6.63
C ASP A 17 -7.39 -16.40 -5.14
N LYS A 18 -8.45 -17.04 -4.65
CA LYS A 18 -8.56 -17.52 -3.26
C LYS A 18 -8.29 -19.01 -3.23
N ARG A 19 -7.22 -19.41 -2.55
CA ARG A 19 -6.88 -20.82 -2.38
C ARG A 19 -7.00 -21.23 -0.92
N ALA A 20 -7.58 -22.41 -0.69
CA ALA A 20 -7.60 -23.04 0.62
C ALA A 20 -6.20 -23.57 0.97
N GLY A 21 -5.80 -23.46 2.23
CA GLY A 21 -4.52 -23.98 2.71
C GLY A 21 -4.57 -24.38 4.19
N LYS A 22 -3.52 -25.05 4.67
CA LYS A 22 -3.43 -25.58 6.06
C LYS A 22 -3.60 -24.51 7.16
N GLY A 23 -3.50 -23.22 6.82
CA GLY A 23 -3.69 -22.08 7.75
C GLY A 23 -4.88 -21.17 7.41
N GLY A 24 -5.87 -21.68 6.67
CA GLY A 24 -7.04 -20.92 6.21
C GLY A 24 -6.88 -20.38 4.77
N GLU A 25 -7.83 -19.53 4.35
CA GLU A 25 -7.84 -18.95 3.01
C GLU A 25 -6.63 -18.00 2.78
N LYS A 26 -5.95 -18.21 1.66
CA LYS A 26 -4.88 -17.33 1.17
C LYS A 26 -5.25 -16.78 -0.20
N VAL A 27 -5.22 -15.46 -0.32
CA VAL A 27 -5.27 -14.79 -1.62
C VAL A 27 -3.90 -14.90 -2.27
N VAL A 28 -3.83 -15.32 -3.53
CA VAL A 28 -2.58 -15.43 -4.30
C VAL A 28 -2.68 -14.62 -5.58
N ALA A 29 -1.54 -14.18 -6.09
CA ALA A 29 -1.46 -13.67 -7.45
C ALA A 29 -1.67 -14.82 -8.43
N ASP A 30 -2.54 -14.59 -9.41
CA ASP A 30 -2.93 -15.57 -10.42
C ASP A 30 -3.36 -14.82 -11.68
N GLU A 31 -2.69 -15.06 -12.81
CA GLU A 31 -3.00 -14.38 -14.08
C GLU A 31 -4.41 -14.70 -14.57
N ASP A 32 -4.90 -15.91 -14.27
CA ASP A 32 -6.26 -16.37 -14.57
C ASP A 32 -7.25 -16.05 -13.42
N GLY A 33 -6.78 -15.39 -12.36
CA GLY A 33 -7.56 -15.01 -11.21
C GLY A 33 -8.57 -13.88 -11.49
N LYS A 34 -9.33 -13.50 -10.46
CA LYS A 34 -10.26 -12.37 -10.57
C LYS A 34 -9.49 -11.08 -10.87
N PRO A 35 -9.90 -10.27 -11.86
CA PRO A 35 -9.20 -9.03 -12.18
C PRO A 35 -9.02 -8.13 -10.96
N ALA A 36 -7.80 -7.65 -10.79
CA ALA A 36 -7.40 -6.77 -9.72
C ALA A 36 -6.38 -5.73 -10.24
N ILE A 37 -6.70 -4.46 -10.06
CA ILE A 37 -5.94 -3.33 -10.61
C ILE A 37 -5.64 -2.31 -9.51
N SER A 38 -4.38 -1.93 -9.39
CA SER A 38 -3.91 -0.91 -8.47
C SER A 38 -2.88 0.01 -9.13
N ASP A 39 -3.08 1.31 -8.99
CA ASP A 39 -2.10 2.31 -9.36
C ASP A 39 -1.22 2.64 -8.16
N TYR A 40 0.05 2.94 -8.43
CA TYR A 40 1.01 3.25 -7.37
C TYR A 40 1.98 4.37 -7.78
N ARG A 41 2.46 5.11 -6.78
CA ARG A 41 3.50 6.11 -6.91
C ARG A 41 4.37 6.14 -5.66
N VAL A 42 5.69 6.17 -5.85
CA VAL A 42 6.66 6.46 -4.80
C VAL A 42 6.59 7.94 -4.45
N ILE A 43 6.34 8.24 -3.18
CA ILE A 43 6.27 9.60 -2.63
C ILE A 43 7.64 10.00 -2.09
N GLU A 44 8.21 9.13 -1.26
CA GLU A 44 9.50 9.35 -0.64
C GLU A 44 10.21 8.00 -0.43
N HIS A 45 11.54 8.00 -0.33
CA HIS A 45 12.30 6.79 -0.04
C HIS A 45 13.49 7.03 0.89
N ALA A 46 13.73 6.08 1.79
CA ALA A 46 14.87 6.07 2.69
C ALA A 46 15.97 5.20 2.04
N GLY A 47 16.84 5.84 1.26
CA GLY A 47 17.83 5.13 0.45
C GLY A 47 17.19 4.05 -0.43
N ARG A 48 17.67 2.81 -0.33
CA ARG A 48 17.12 1.64 -1.04
C ARG A 48 16.36 0.67 -0.12
N SER A 49 16.26 0.95 1.17
CA SER A 49 15.73 0.02 2.16
C SER A 49 14.22 0.15 2.36
N ALA A 50 13.66 1.34 2.14
CA ALA A 50 12.24 1.60 2.30
C ALA A 50 11.73 2.69 1.37
N ALA A 51 10.46 2.59 1.00
CA ALA A 51 9.72 3.64 0.31
C ALA A 51 8.35 3.88 0.95
N TRP A 52 7.93 5.13 0.99
CA TRP A 52 6.54 5.51 1.16
C TRP A 52 5.86 5.52 -0.21
N LEU A 53 4.85 4.66 -0.36
CA LEU A 53 4.01 4.61 -1.54
C LEU A 53 2.64 5.17 -1.27
N SER A 54 2.12 5.90 -2.26
CA SER A 54 0.69 6.03 -2.46
C SER A 54 0.20 4.88 -3.33
N LEU A 55 -0.96 4.35 -2.98
CA LEU A 55 -1.61 3.21 -3.61
C LEU A 55 -3.07 3.55 -3.84
N GLU A 56 -3.54 3.48 -5.09
CA GLU A 56 -4.93 3.68 -5.45
C GLU A 56 -5.52 2.37 -6.02
N PRO A 57 -6.34 1.65 -5.24
CA PRO A 57 -7.01 0.46 -5.73
C PRO A 57 -8.18 0.84 -6.65
N VAL A 58 -8.04 0.56 -7.96
CA VAL A 58 -9.13 0.68 -8.94
C VAL A 58 -10.20 -0.40 -8.71
N THR A 59 -9.78 -1.55 -8.19
CA THR A 59 -10.66 -2.65 -7.75
C THR A 59 -10.50 -2.93 -6.26
N GLY A 60 -11.52 -3.51 -5.61
CA GLY A 60 -11.53 -3.78 -4.16
C GLY A 60 -11.42 -5.26 -3.77
N ARG A 61 -10.42 -6.00 -4.25
CA ARG A 61 -10.27 -7.43 -3.86
C ARG A 61 -9.65 -7.58 -2.47
N THR A 62 -9.99 -8.66 -1.77
CA THR A 62 -9.42 -8.98 -0.45
C THR A 62 -7.90 -9.03 -0.53
N HIS A 63 -7.23 -8.27 0.34
CA HIS A 63 -5.76 -8.18 0.41
C HIS A 63 -5.06 -7.75 -0.88
N GLN A 64 -5.76 -7.12 -1.83
CA GLN A 64 -5.23 -6.77 -3.14
C GLN A 64 -3.87 -6.06 -3.09
N LEU A 65 -3.81 -4.91 -2.39
CA LEU A 65 -2.59 -4.11 -2.26
C LEU A 65 -1.45 -4.89 -1.63
N ARG A 66 -1.75 -5.77 -0.67
CA ARG A 66 -0.76 -6.60 0.03
C ARG A 66 -0.13 -7.62 -0.91
N VAL A 67 -0.95 -8.31 -1.70
CA VAL A 67 -0.48 -9.28 -2.70
C VAL A 67 0.25 -8.58 -3.83
N HIS A 68 -0.29 -7.47 -4.33
CA HIS A 68 0.32 -6.68 -5.41
C HIS A 68 1.70 -6.13 -5.04
N CYS A 69 1.86 -5.52 -3.86
CA CYS A 69 3.18 -5.05 -3.42
C CYS A 69 4.17 -6.20 -3.21
N ALA A 70 3.72 -7.37 -2.75
CA ALA A 70 4.58 -8.55 -2.67
C ALA A 70 4.99 -9.06 -4.06
N ALA A 71 4.07 -9.09 -5.03
CA ALA A 71 4.35 -9.45 -6.42
C ALA A 71 5.28 -8.44 -7.12
N LEU A 72 5.25 -7.17 -6.71
CA LEU A 72 6.20 -6.13 -7.15
C LEU A 72 7.61 -6.32 -6.55
N GLY A 73 7.83 -7.34 -5.71
CA GLY A 73 9.12 -7.60 -5.04
C GLY A 73 9.46 -6.61 -3.93
N THR A 74 8.50 -5.80 -3.49
CA THR A 74 8.69 -4.75 -2.49
C THR A 74 7.52 -4.77 -1.51
N PRO A 75 7.45 -5.78 -0.62
CA PRO A 75 6.27 -6.00 0.21
C PRO A 75 6.02 -4.88 1.21
N ILE A 76 4.77 -4.79 1.67
CA ILE A 76 4.38 -3.81 2.69
C ILE A 76 5.13 -4.11 3.99
N LEU A 77 5.69 -3.07 4.62
CA LEU A 77 6.41 -3.21 5.89
C LEU A 77 5.47 -3.76 6.97
N GLY A 78 5.92 -4.78 7.68
CA GLY A 78 5.14 -5.50 8.69
C GLY A 78 4.18 -6.55 8.14
N ASP A 79 4.10 -6.75 6.82
CA ASP A 79 3.24 -7.78 6.21
C ASP A 79 3.90 -9.16 6.17
N GLY A 80 3.98 -9.81 7.33
CA GLY A 80 4.53 -11.17 7.42
C GLY A 80 3.74 -12.24 6.65
N LYS A 81 2.46 -12.00 6.30
CA LYS A 81 1.64 -12.98 5.57
C LYS A 81 2.05 -13.09 4.10
N TYR A 82 2.38 -11.96 3.48
CA TYR A 82 2.66 -11.88 2.04
C TYR A 82 4.13 -11.63 1.71
N GLY A 83 4.84 -10.83 2.51
CA GLY A 83 6.25 -10.54 2.29
C GLY A 83 7.21 -11.33 3.16
N GLY A 84 6.71 -12.25 3.99
CA GLY A 84 7.56 -13.11 4.84
C GLY A 84 8.60 -12.33 5.64
N THR A 85 9.85 -12.77 5.62
CA THR A 85 10.96 -12.07 6.29
C THR A 85 11.37 -10.78 5.59
N GLU A 86 11.11 -10.64 4.29
CA GLU A 86 11.46 -9.45 3.49
C GLU A 86 10.57 -8.26 3.83
N ALA A 87 9.40 -8.49 4.42
CA ALA A 87 8.53 -7.44 4.92
C ALA A 87 9.05 -6.73 6.18
N PHE A 88 10.25 -7.06 6.68
CA PHE A 88 10.80 -6.48 7.90
C PHE A 88 12.21 -5.91 7.67
N ILE A 89 12.41 -4.65 8.04
CA ILE A 89 13.71 -4.00 8.00
C ILE A 89 14.48 -4.37 9.27
N LYS A 90 15.73 -4.82 9.14
CA LYS A 90 16.56 -5.14 10.31
C LYS A 90 16.81 -3.87 11.13
N GLY A 91 16.64 -3.97 12.45
CA GLY A 91 16.86 -2.85 13.36
C GLY A 91 15.72 -1.83 13.45
N SER A 92 14.60 -2.00 12.73
CA SER A 92 13.51 -1.01 12.71
C SER A 92 12.54 -1.07 13.92
N GLY A 93 12.88 -1.85 14.95
CA GLY A 93 12.13 -1.91 16.21
C GLY A 93 10.74 -2.57 16.11
N LYS A 94 9.98 -2.51 17.21
CA LYS A 94 8.65 -3.15 17.33
C LYS A 94 7.57 -2.46 16.49
N ALA A 95 7.63 -1.13 16.33
CA ALA A 95 6.64 -0.36 15.56
C ALA A 95 6.55 -0.85 14.11
N ALA A 96 7.71 -1.10 13.49
CA ALA A 96 7.84 -1.63 12.13
C ALA A 96 7.32 -3.07 11.93
N ARG A 97 6.92 -3.77 12.99
CA ARG A 97 6.34 -5.13 12.89
C ARG A 97 4.83 -5.12 12.67
N GLN A 98 4.18 -3.99 12.88
CA GLN A 98 2.76 -3.80 12.57
C GLN A 98 2.60 -3.48 11.08
N LEU A 99 1.44 -3.79 10.50
CA LEU A 99 1.18 -3.55 9.08
C LEU A 99 1.23 -2.05 8.76
N HIS A 100 2.07 -1.65 7.81
CA HIS A 100 2.18 -0.27 7.31
C HIS A 100 1.32 -0.06 6.06
N LEU A 101 0.03 -0.36 6.18
CA LEU A 101 -1.00 -0.08 5.18
C LEU A 101 -2.11 0.72 5.86
N HIS A 102 -2.32 1.96 5.41
CA HIS A 102 -3.25 2.90 6.03
C HIS A 102 -4.16 3.50 4.96
N ALA A 103 -5.47 3.41 5.17
CA ALA A 103 -6.44 4.09 4.32
C ALA A 103 -6.44 5.58 4.67
N ARG A 104 -5.54 6.33 4.03
CA ARG A 104 -5.26 7.73 4.37
C ARG A 104 -6.39 8.68 3.96
N ALA A 105 -6.99 8.47 2.79
CA ALA A 105 -8.01 9.35 2.26
C ALA A 105 -9.11 8.53 1.56
N ILE A 106 -10.32 9.07 1.57
CA ILE A 106 -11.42 8.60 0.72
C ILE A 106 -12.09 9.81 0.08
N ARG A 107 -12.40 9.69 -1.21
CA ARG A 107 -13.10 10.70 -2.00
C ARG A 107 -14.29 10.04 -2.69
N ILE A 108 -15.50 10.48 -2.33
CA ILE A 108 -16.76 9.88 -2.82
C ILE A 108 -17.77 10.97 -3.18
N PRO A 109 -18.73 10.69 -4.08
CA PRO A 109 -19.87 11.58 -4.29
C PRO A 109 -20.62 11.82 -2.97
N ASN A 110 -20.87 13.09 -2.66
CA ASN A 110 -21.70 13.45 -1.52
C ASN A 110 -23.18 13.34 -1.90
N PRO A 111 -24.04 12.65 -1.11
CA PRO A 111 -25.48 12.58 -1.37
C PRO A 111 -26.15 13.95 -1.51
N GLY A 112 -25.63 14.99 -0.84
CA GLY A 112 -26.11 16.37 -0.94
C GLY A 112 -25.57 17.17 -2.13
N GLY A 113 -24.82 16.54 -3.03
CA GLY A 113 -24.13 17.20 -4.14
C GLY A 113 -22.67 17.55 -3.81
N GLY A 114 -21.84 17.59 -4.86
CA GLY A 114 -20.40 17.77 -4.75
C GLY A 114 -19.66 16.50 -4.33
N ILE A 115 -18.44 16.68 -3.81
CA ILE A 115 -17.55 15.60 -3.41
C ILE A 115 -17.30 15.67 -1.90
N LEU A 116 -17.46 14.53 -1.23
CA LEU A 116 -17.02 14.34 0.16
C LEU A 116 -15.60 13.76 0.14
N GLU A 117 -14.68 14.48 0.76
CA GLU A 117 -13.31 14.02 0.98
C GLU A 117 -13.02 13.94 2.49
N VAL A 118 -12.54 12.79 2.94
CA VAL A 118 -12.21 12.54 4.34
C VAL A 118 -10.79 11.99 4.45
N ASN A 119 -10.01 12.56 5.36
CA ASN A 119 -8.62 12.18 5.61
C ASN A 119 -8.48 11.60 7.03
N ALA A 120 -7.78 10.46 7.15
CA ALA A 120 -7.50 9.79 8.41
C ALA A 120 -6.05 10.08 8.86
N PRO A 121 -5.83 10.55 10.10
CA PRO A 121 -4.49 10.82 10.60
C PRO A 121 -3.64 9.55 10.63
N LEU A 122 -2.32 9.69 10.48
CA LEU A 122 -1.42 8.56 10.49
C LEU A 122 -1.43 7.86 11.87
N PRO A 123 -1.52 6.52 11.95
CA PRO A 123 -1.50 5.81 13.22
C PRO A 123 -0.12 5.86 13.89
N ASP A 124 -0.10 5.72 15.21
CA ASP A 124 1.10 5.94 16.04
C ASP A 124 2.31 5.06 15.66
N HIS A 125 2.07 3.81 15.25
CA HIS A 125 3.17 2.93 14.85
C HIS A 125 3.83 3.42 13.57
N MET A 126 3.05 3.95 12.62
CA MET A 126 3.58 4.50 11.38
C MET A 126 4.30 5.82 11.63
N LYS A 127 3.78 6.70 12.49
CA LYS A 127 4.48 7.94 12.90
C LYS A 127 5.87 7.65 13.48
N LYS A 128 5.96 6.66 14.37
CA LYS A 128 7.25 6.21 14.95
C LYS A 128 8.21 5.71 13.87
N THR A 129 7.71 4.94 12.91
CA THR A 129 8.53 4.42 11.80
C THR A 129 8.94 5.51 10.82
N TRP A 130 8.07 6.47 10.48
CA TRP A 130 8.40 7.63 9.65
C TRP A 130 9.52 8.46 10.26
N LYS A 131 9.43 8.78 11.57
CA LYS A 131 10.50 9.46 12.29
C LYS A 131 11.84 8.72 12.21
N LEU A 132 11.82 7.38 12.29
CA LEU A 132 13.02 6.56 12.16
C LEU A 132 13.60 6.60 10.73
N LEU A 133 12.73 6.61 9.71
CA LEU A 133 13.12 6.61 8.31
C LEU A 133 13.44 8.01 7.76
N GLY A 134 13.15 9.06 8.53
CA GLY A 134 13.35 10.46 8.13
C GLY A 134 12.26 11.00 7.20
N PHE A 135 11.11 10.34 7.11
CA PHE A 135 10.00 10.81 6.27
C PHE A 135 9.27 11.97 6.93
N GLU A 136 8.91 12.96 6.12
CA GLU A 136 8.12 14.10 6.56
C GLU A 136 6.63 13.84 6.36
N GLU A 137 5.81 14.21 7.35
CA GLU A 137 4.36 14.12 7.21
C GLU A 137 3.85 15.26 6.32
N GLY A 138 3.87 15.04 5.00
CA GLY A 138 3.20 15.89 4.04
C GLY A 138 1.71 15.62 3.97
N LEU A 139 0.89 16.67 4.13
CA LEU A 139 -0.50 16.72 3.65
C LEU A 139 -0.49 17.28 2.21
N GLU A 140 0.37 16.76 1.34
CA GLU A 140 0.25 17.11 -0.08
C GLU A 140 -1.06 16.53 -0.61
N PRO A 141 -1.71 17.19 -1.59
CA PRO A 141 -2.89 16.63 -2.22
C PRO A 141 -2.59 15.19 -2.67
N HIS A 142 -3.58 14.32 -2.53
CA HIS A 142 -3.40 12.92 -2.87
C HIS A 142 -2.86 12.85 -4.31
N PRO A 143 -1.74 12.15 -4.55
CA PRO A 143 -0.94 12.29 -5.77
C PRO A 143 -1.67 11.90 -7.06
N PHE A 144 -2.86 11.32 -6.93
CA PHE A 144 -3.72 10.91 -8.04
C PHE A 144 -4.91 11.86 -8.28
N TYR A 145 -5.16 12.84 -7.41
CA TYR A 145 -6.34 13.71 -7.54
C TYR A 145 -6.16 14.80 -8.61
N ASP A 146 -4.94 15.24 -8.87
CA ASP A 146 -4.65 16.25 -9.91
C ASP A 146 -4.84 15.72 -11.35
N GLU A 147 -5.02 14.40 -11.52
CA GLU A 147 -5.17 13.75 -12.82
C GLU A 147 -6.64 13.52 -13.21
N ILE A 148 -7.59 13.75 -12.30
CA ILE A 148 -9.03 13.56 -12.55
C ILE A 148 -9.67 14.92 -12.87
N LYS A 149 -9.62 15.32 -14.15
CA LYS A 149 -10.52 16.37 -14.66
C LYS A 149 -11.94 15.81 -14.66
N ILE A 150 -12.79 16.33 -13.77
CA ILE A 150 -14.25 16.18 -13.85
C ILE A 150 -14.77 16.99 -15.04
#